data_AF-A0A2V9B8B1-F1
#
_entry.id   AF-A0A2V9B8B1-F1
#
_cell.length_a   1.000
_cell.length_b   1.000
_cell.length_c   1.000
_cell.angle_alpha   90.00
_cell.angle_beta   90.00
_cell.angle_gamma   90.00
#
_symmetry.space_group_name_H-M   'P 1'
#
loop_
_entity.id
_entity.type
_entity.pdbx_description
1 polymer ?
#
loop_
_entity_poly.entity_id
_entity_poly.type
_entity_poly.pdbx_seq_one_letter_code
_entity_poly.pdbx_strand_id
1 'polypeptide(L)'
;MRRQAQVSARIACGIFAAAVIAGCGGKSDPTKLADPVAASPVNLGEAASQLSAQAEDAPPADKTGGFDGQRAFAHVAKLVVMGPRQSGTPGIVPAQDYILSELKSYGCAVETDDFHADTPAGSLAMKNIVAKIPGERPEIVLLATHYDTKRLANFVGADDGGSSTGVMLELARVLCGKRGRDTVWIAFFDGEEAVNPDWKDP
;
A
#
# COMPACT_ATOMS: atom_id res chain seq x y z
N MET A 1 40.49 0.88 43.95
CA MET A 1 39.12 0.89 44.51
C MET A 1 38.18 1.55 43.50
N ARG A 2 37.50 0.75 42.67
CA ARG A 2 36.45 1.20 41.75
C ARG A 2 35.12 1.15 42.50
N ARG A 3 34.41 2.28 42.62
CA ARG A 3 33.02 2.31 43.12
C ARG A 3 32.09 2.45 41.92
N GLN A 4 31.33 1.39 41.66
CA GLN A 4 30.23 1.38 40.69
C GLN A 4 29.08 2.23 41.25
N ALA A 5 28.59 3.17 40.44
CA ALA A 5 27.35 3.88 40.71
C ALA A 5 26.19 3.10 40.08
N GLN A 6 25.32 2.55 40.92
CA GLN A 6 24.04 1.98 40.50
C GLN A 6 23.04 3.13 40.30
N VAL A 7 22.55 3.32 39.08
CA VAL A 7 21.39 4.16 38.79
C VAL A 7 20.18 3.23 38.67
N SER A 8 19.27 3.32 39.63
CA SER A 8 18.01 2.57 39.64
C SER A 8 17.02 3.19 38.63
N ALA A 9 16.71 2.46 37.57
CA ALA A 9 15.58 2.79 36.68
C ALA A 9 14.29 2.19 37.27
N ARG A 10 13.34 3.03 37.66
CA ARG A 10 11.99 2.61 38.04
C ARG A 10 11.16 2.42 36.78
N ILE A 11 10.83 1.18 36.45
CA ILE A 11 9.85 0.83 35.42
C ILE A 11 8.46 0.98 36.04
N ALA A 12 7.71 1.98 35.60
CA ALA A 12 6.28 2.09 35.88
C ALA A 12 5.52 1.18 34.92
N CYS A 13 5.03 0.06 35.44
CA CYS A 13 4.13 -0.84 34.72
C CYS A 13 2.72 -0.22 34.74
N GLY A 14 2.31 0.40 33.62
CA GLY A 14 0.96 0.91 33.44
C GLY A 14 -0.01 -0.24 33.13
N ILE A 15 -0.84 -0.57 34.11
CA ILE A 15 -1.96 -1.51 33.95
C ILE A 15 -3.03 -0.82 33.11
N PHE A 16 -3.22 -1.26 31.86
CA PHE A 16 -4.42 -0.90 31.08
C PHE A 16 -5.55 -1.86 31.48
N ALA A 17 -6.51 -1.32 32.25
CA ALA A 17 -7.74 -2.02 32.60
C ALA A 17 -8.66 -2.12 31.38
N ALA A 18 -9.10 -3.35 31.07
CA ALA A 18 -10.10 -3.64 30.06
C ALA A 18 -11.48 -3.11 30.52
N ALA A 19 -12.05 -2.18 29.76
CA ALA A 19 -13.43 -1.76 29.92
C ALA A 19 -14.34 -2.68 29.08
N VAL A 20 -15.08 -3.54 29.77
CA VAL A 20 -16.17 -4.36 29.22
C VAL A 20 -17.34 -3.42 28.89
N ILE A 21 -17.69 -3.29 27.61
CA ILE A 21 -18.92 -2.60 27.19
C ILE A 21 -20.04 -3.64 27.09
N ALA A 22 -21.11 -3.37 27.83
CA ALA A 22 -22.32 -4.15 27.92
C ALA A 22 -23.04 -4.28 26.57
N GLY A 23 -23.53 -5.49 26.30
CA GLY A 23 -24.30 -5.82 25.09
C GLY A 23 -25.68 -5.16 25.06
N CYS A 24 -26.07 -4.73 23.86
CA CYS A 24 -27.47 -4.51 23.51
C CYS A 24 -28.00 -5.78 22.82
N GLY A 25 -28.96 -6.44 23.47
CA GLY A 25 -29.62 -7.63 22.96
C GLY A 25 -30.59 -7.29 21.84
N GLY A 26 -30.24 -7.67 20.61
CA GLY A 26 -31.16 -7.89 19.51
C GLY A 26 -31.21 -9.38 19.19
N LYS A 27 -32.36 -10.04 19.36
CA LYS A 27 -32.57 -11.42 18.90
C LYS A 27 -32.66 -11.41 17.39
N SER A 28 -31.63 -11.90 16.69
CA SER A 28 -31.70 -12.22 15.26
C SER A 28 -32.04 -13.69 15.08
N ASP A 29 -33.22 -13.97 14.51
CA ASP A 29 -33.66 -15.30 14.09
C ASP A 29 -32.70 -15.88 13.03
N PRO A 30 -32.15 -17.09 13.18
CA PRO A 30 -31.15 -17.65 12.27
C PRO A 30 -31.74 -18.31 11.01
N THR A 31 -33.02 -18.05 10.66
CA THR A 31 -33.73 -18.71 9.55
C THR A 31 -34.17 -17.78 8.41
N LYS A 32 -33.73 -16.51 8.39
CA LYS A 32 -33.85 -15.66 7.19
C LYS A 32 -32.54 -15.67 6.41
N LEU A 33 -32.36 -16.68 5.56
CA LEU A 33 -31.45 -16.53 4.42
C LEU A 33 -31.98 -15.36 3.58
N ALA A 34 -31.21 -14.28 3.51
CA ALA A 34 -31.45 -13.23 2.55
C ALA A 34 -31.32 -13.83 1.15
N ASP A 35 -32.31 -13.58 0.29
CA ASP A 35 -32.25 -13.94 -1.12
C ASP A 35 -30.96 -13.40 -1.75
N PRO A 36 -30.34 -14.11 -2.71
CA PRO A 36 -29.17 -13.60 -3.39
C PRO A 36 -29.56 -12.33 -4.14
N VAL A 37 -28.98 -11.20 -3.74
CA VAL A 37 -29.07 -9.97 -4.51
C VAL A 37 -28.36 -10.25 -5.84
N ALA A 38 -29.14 -10.45 -6.90
CA ALA A 38 -28.61 -10.52 -8.25
C ALA A 38 -27.80 -9.24 -8.50
N ALA A 39 -26.50 -9.39 -8.71
CA ALA A 39 -25.63 -8.28 -9.09
C ALA A 39 -26.15 -7.73 -10.42
N SER A 40 -26.80 -6.57 -10.36
CA SER A 40 -27.20 -5.84 -11.57
C SER A 40 -25.94 -5.41 -12.32
N PRO A 41 -25.96 -5.40 -13.67
CA PRO A 41 -24.79 -4.99 -14.44
C PRO A 41 -24.43 -3.55 -14.05
N VAL A 42 -23.20 -3.36 -13.57
CA VAL A 42 -22.68 -2.04 -13.26
C VAL A 42 -22.63 -1.25 -14.56
N ASN A 43 -23.48 -0.24 -14.68
CA ASN A 43 -23.42 0.70 -15.77
C ASN A 43 -22.12 1.50 -15.64
N LEU A 44 -21.14 1.18 -16.48
CA LEU A 44 -19.82 1.81 -16.48
C LEU A 44 -19.91 3.34 -16.62
N GLY A 45 -20.96 3.86 -17.27
CA GLY A 45 -21.20 5.30 -17.38
C GLY A 45 -21.67 5.93 -16.07
N GLU A 46 -22.57 5.27 -15.33
CA GLU A 46 -23.00 5.76 -14.01
C GLU A 46 -21.89 5.61 -12.97
N ALA A 47 -21.16 4.48 -12.98
CA ALA A 47 -20.00 4.29 -12.11
C ALA A 47 -18.93 5.36 -12.38
N ALA A 48 -18.62 5.65 -13.65
CA ALA A 48 -17.67 6.71 -14.00
C ALA A 48 -18.17 8.10 -13.57
N SER A 49 -19.47 8.39 -13.70
CA SER A 49 -20.05 9.67 -13.27
C SER A 49 -20.06 9.85 -11.74
N GLN A 50 -20.27 8.76 -10.99
CA GLN A 50 -20.24 8.75 -9.53
C GLN A 50 -18.80 8.86 -8.99
N LEU A 51 -17.84 8.20 -9.63
CA LEU A 51 -16.42 8.39 -9.33
C LEU A 51 -15.95 9.82 -9.62
N SER A 52 -16.44 10.44 -10.69
CA SER A 52 -16.14 11.84 -11.01
C SER A 52 -16.72 12.82 -9.98
N ALA A 53 -17.90 12.55 -9.43
CA ALA A 53 -18.55 13.42 -8.46
C ALA A 53 -17.92 13.35 -7.05
N GLN A 54 -17.28 12.24 -6.69
CA GLN A 54 -16.56 12.11 -5.40
C GLN A 54 -15.09 12.53 -5.46
N ALA A 55 -14.52 12.73 -6.67
CA ALA A 55 -13.17 13.23 -6.82
C ALA A 55 -13.02 14.74 -6.51
N GLU A 56 -14.13 15.48 -6.33
CA GLU A 56 -14.11 16.92 -6.02
C GLU A 56 -13.82 17.26 -4.55
N ASP A 57 -13.85 16.28 -3.63
CA ASP A 57 -13.60 16.53 -2.19
C ASP A 57 -12.11 16.58 -1.79
N ALA A 58 -11.20 16.16 -2.68
CA ALA A 58 -9.76 16.18 -2.40
C ALA A 58 -9.23 17.63 -2.42
N PRO A 59 -8.43 18.06 -1.41
CA PRO A 59 -7.82 19.39 -1.45
C PRO A 59 -6.96 19.58 -2.69
N PRO A 60 -6.97 20.76 -3.32
CA PRO A 60 -6.15 21.03 -4.49
C PRO A 60 -4.65 20.99 -4.14
N ALA A 61 -3.81 20.69 -5.13
CA ALA A 61 -2.38 20.45 -4.94
C ALA A 61 -1.62 21.64 -4.30
N ASP A 62 -2.08 22.87 -4.46
CA ASP A 62 -1.47 24.05 -3.83
C ASP A 62 -1.68 24.07 -2.30
N LYS A 63 -2.68 23.36 -1.78
CA LYS A 63 -2.97 23.24 -0.34
C LYS A 63 -2.31 22.03 0.33
N THR A 64 -1.67 21.16 -0.44
CA THR A 64 -1.09 19.90 0.04
C THR A 64 0.43 19.84 -0.17
N GLY A 65 1.08 20.98 -0.46
CA GLY A 65 2.52 21.01 -0.75
C GLY A 65 2.89 20.45 -2.13
N GLY A 66 1.91 20.37 -3.03
CA GLY A 66 2.04 19.90 -4.41
C GLY A 66 1.47 18.50 -4.66
N PHE A 67 0.96 17.80 -3.64
CA PHE A 67 0.37 16.47 -3.78
C PHE A 67 -1.03 16.54 -4.43
N ASP A 68 -1.23 15.81 -5.51
CA ASP A 68 -2.46 15.81 -6.28
C ASP A 68 -3.18 14.46 -6.16
N GLY A 69 -4.32 14.45 -5.47
CA GLY A 69 -5.14 13.25 -5.29
C GLY A 69 -5.68 12.67 -6.59
N GLN A 70 -5.92 13.49 -7.62
CA GLN A 70 -6.37 13.00 -8.92
C GLN A 70 -5.24 12.27 -9.66
N ARG A 71 -4.00 12.74 -9.53
CA ARG A 71 -2.83 12.02 -10.06
C ARG A 71 -2.58 10.72 -9.32
N ALA A 72 -2.69 10.72 -8.00
CA ALA A 72 -2.58 9.50 -7.19
C ALA A 72 -3.63 8.46 -7.65
N PHE A 73 -4.89 8.88 -7.82
CA PHE A 73 -5.96 8.02 -8.31
C PHE A 73 -5.70 7.51 -9.74
N ALA A 74 -5.16 8.36 -10.63
CA ALA A 74 -4.79 7.95 -11.98
C ALA A 74 -3.75 6.83 -11.99
N HIS A 75 -2.78 6.84 -11.08
CA HIS A 75 -1.83 5.74 -10.91
C HIS A 75 -2.54 4.42 -10.53
N VAL A 76 -3.53 4.47 -9.62
CA VAL A 76 -4.35 3.30 -9.26
C VAL A 76 -5.06 2.74 -10.49
N ALA A 77 -5.71 3.61 -11.26
CA ALA A 77 -6.40 3.20 -12.49
C ALA A 77 -5.45 2.55 -13.50
N LYS A 78 -4.21 3.06 -13.65
CA LYS A 78 -3.20 2.45 -14.52
C LYS A 78 -2.82 1.04 -14.05
N LEU A 79 -2.58 0.85 -12.76
CA LEU A 79 -2.25 -0.47 -12.19
C LEU A 79 -3.41 -1.46 -12.34
N VAL A 80 -4.65 -1.02 -12.13
CA VAL A 80 -5.85 -1.86 -12.30
C VAL A 80 -6.01 -2.33 -13.74
N VAL A 81 -5.77 -1.47 -14.73
CA VAL A 81 -5.88 -1.81 -16.15
C VAL A 81 -4.80 -2.81 -16.60
N MET A 82 -3.65 -2.87 -15.92
CA MET A 82 -2.64 -3.90 -16.17
C MET A 82 -3.11 -5.30 -15.76
N GLY A 83 -4.14 -5.39 -14.91
CA GLY A 83 -4.68 -6.62 -14.40
C GLY A 83 -3.95 -7.11 -13.14
N PRO A 84 -4.11 -8.39 -12.78
CA PRO A 84 -3.46 -8.99 -11.62
C PRO A 84 -1.93 -9.00 -11.73
N ARG A 85 -1.26 -8.75 -10.60
CA ARG A 85 0.20 -8.53 -10.50
C ARG A 85 0.82 -9.52 -9.51
N GLN A 86 0.54 -10.82 -9.65
CA GLN A 86 1.04 -11.80 -8.69
C GLN A 86 2.56 -12.00 -8.82
N SER A 87 3.26 -12.02 -7.69
CA SER A 87 4.71 -12.20 -7.61
C SER A 87 5.19 -13.43 -8.38
N GLY A 88 6.32 -13.32 -9.08
CA GLY A 88 6.88 -14.42 -9.87
C GLY A 88 6.08 -14.84 -11.10
N THR A 89 5.10 -14.04 -11.55
CA THR A 89 4.36 -14.28 -12.80
C THR A 89 4.65 -13.21 -13.85
N PRO A 90 4.41 -13.45 -15.15
CA PRO A 90 4.51 -12.38 -16.15
C PRO A 90 3.60 -11.18 -15.91
N GLY A 91 2.50 -11.34 -15.14
CA GLY A 91 1.52 -10.29 -14.88
C GLY A 91 2.04 -9.13 -14.01
N ILE A 92 3.08 -9.35 -13.19
CA ILE A 92 3.66 -8.30 -12.34
C ILE A 92 4.60 -7.37 -13.11
N VAL A 93 5.20 -7.84 -14.21
CA VAL A 93 6.24 -7.12 -14.96
C VAL A 93 5.77 -5.76 -15.47
N PRO A 94 4.56 -5.60 -16.06
CA PRO A 94 4.07 -4.29 -16.48
C PRO A 94 3.97 -3.27 -15.34
N ALA A 95 3.66 -3.71 -14.11
CA ALA A 95 3.58 -2.83 -12.96
C ALA A 95 4.97 -2.41 -12.46
N GLN A 96 5.94 -3.33 -12.47
CA GLN A 96 7.35 -3.02 -12.16
C GLN A 96 7.91 -1.99 -13.13
N ASP A 97 7.72 -2.23 -14.43
CA ASP A 97 8.16 -1.32 -15.49
C ASP A 97 7.49 0.06 -15.35
N TYR A 98 6.20 0.07 -15.02
CA TYR A 98 5.45 1.29 -14.79
C TYR A 98 6.02 2.09 -13.61
N ILE A 99 6.16 1.48 -12.44
CA ILE A 99 6.71 2.13 -11.24
C ILE A 99 8.11 2.69 -11.53
N LEU A 100 9.00 1.89 -12.14
CA LEU A 100 10.34 2.32 -12.51
C LEU A 100 10.31 3.51 -13.49
N SER A 101 9.43 3.46 -14.49
CA SER A 101 9.31 4.52 -15.51
C SER A 101 8.83 5.84 -14.90
N GLU A 102 7.85 5.80 -14.00
CA GLU A 102 7.30 6.98 -13.33
C GLU A 102 8.38 7.59 -12.41
N LEU A 103 9.01 6.78 -11.54
CA LEU A 103 10.08 7.24 -10.65
C LEU A 103 11.25 7.86 -11.43
N LYS A 104 11.66 7.24 -12.54
CA LYS A 104 12.69 7.79 -13.43
C LYS A 104 12.25 9.11 -14.05
N SER A 105 11.00 9.22 -14.50
CA SER A 105 10.45 10.45 -15.08
C SER A 105 10.43 11.61 -14.07
N TYR A 106 10.35 11.30 -12.77
CA TYR A 106 10.39 12.26 -11.67
C TYR A 106 11.82 12.62 -11.24
N GLY A 107 12.84 12.03 -11.86
CA GLY A 107 14.24 12.26 -11.52
C GLY A 107 14.68 11.59 -10.21
N CYS A 108 13.93 10.59 -9.73
CA CYS A 108 14.31 9.85 -8.52
C CYS A 108 15.60 9.04 -8.76
N ALA A 109 16.46 8.97 -7.75
CA ALA A 109 17.48 7.92 -7.68
C ALA A 109 16.79 6.62 -7.22
N VAL A 110 16.82 5.58 -8.06
CA VAL A 110 16.10 4.33 -7.82
C VAL A 110 17.07 3.18 -7.73
N GLU A 111 16.86 2.32 -6.74
CA GLU A 111 17.51 1.02 -6.61
C GLU A 111 16.47 -0.09 -6.71
N THR A 112 16.86 -1.23 -7.24
CA THR A 112 16.05 -2.46 -7.24
C THR A 112 16.77 -3.54 -6.46
N ASP A 113 16.00 -4.35 -5.74
CA ASP A 113 16.48 -5.52 -5.02
C ASP A 113 15.74 -6.74 -5.56
N ASP A 114 16.46 -7.53 -6.36
CA ASP A 114 15.99 -8.75 -6.99
C ASP A 114 16.33 -9.95 -6.11
N PHE A 115 15.33 -10.72 -5.71
CA PHE A 115 15.51 -11.86 -4.82
C PHE A 115 14.59 -13.03 -5.18
N HIS A 116 14.85 -14.18 -4.57
CA HIS A 116 13.95 -15.33 -4.59
C HIS A 116 13.50 -15.62 -3.16
N ALA A 117 12.21 -15.90 -2.99
CA ALA A 117 11.63 -16.31 -1.72
C ALA A 117 11.03 -17.72 -1.83
N ASP A 118 11.29 -18.56 -0.83
CA ASP A 118 10.65 -19.86 -0.72
C ASP A 118 9.25 -19.70 -0.14
N THR A 119 8.23 -20.11 -0.92
CA THR A 119 6.81 -19.96 -0.56
C THR A 119 6.08 -21.31 -0.69
N PRO A 120 4.86 -21.44 -0.15
CA PRO A 120 4.01 -22.61 -0.41
C PRO A 120 3.75 -22.90 -1.90
N ALA A 121 3.88 -21.90 -2.78
CA ALA A 121 3.75 -22.05 -4.24
C ALA A 121 5.09 -22.39 -4.94
N GLY A 122 6.15 -22.65 -4.16
CA GLY A 122 7.52 -22.85 -4.64
C GLY A 122 8.38 -21.60 -4.49
N SER A 123 9.61 -21.68 -5.01
CA SER A 123 10.53 -20.54 -5.03
C SER A 123 10.07 -19.52 -6.09
N LEU A 124 9.80 -18.29 -5.67
CA LEU A 124 9.30 -17.22 -6.53
C LEU A 124 10.34 -16.11 -6.66
N ALA A 125 10.57 -15.64 -7.89
CA ALA A 125 11.34 -14.44 -8.16
C ALA A 125 10.50 -13.20 -7.80
N MET A 126 11.10 -12.27 -7.05
CA MET A 126 10.48 -11.06 -6.53
C MET A 126 11.41 -9.86 -6.70
N LYS A 127 10.85 -8.66 -6.74
CA LYS A 127 11.61 -7.41 -6.91
C LYS A 127 11.09 -6.29 -6.03
N ASN A 128 11.89 -5.82 -5.08
CA ASN A 128 11.62 -4.56 -4.41
C ASN A 128 12.16 -3.39 -5.23
N ILE A 129 11.46 -2.26 -5.22
CA ILE A 129 11.88 -1.01 -5.87
C ILE A 129 11.95 0.08 -4.81
N VAL A 130 13.09 0.79 -4.71
CA VAL A 130 13.29 1.81 -3.68
C VAL A 130 13.75 3.12 -4.31
N ALA A 131 12.94 4.16 -4.20
CA ALA A 131 13.35 5.53 -4.52
C ALA A 131 14.03 6.17 -3.29
N LYS A 132 15.26 6.65 -3.47
CA LYS A 132 16.07 7.27 -2.42
C LYS A 132 16.19 8.77 -2.66
N ILE A 133 15.62 9.56 -1.75
CA ILE A 133 15.55 11.02 -1.86
C ILE A 133 16.43 11.61 -0.75
N PRO A 134 17.60 12.18 -1.09
CA PRO A 134 18.54 12.68 -0.10
C PRO A 134 18.02 13.93 0.61
N GLY A 135 18.15 13.95 1.94
CA GLY A 135 17.87 15.11 2.77
C GLY A 135 19.12 15.92 3.13
N GLU A 136 18.95 16.87 4.05
CA GLU A 136 20.05 17.53 4.75
C GLU A 136 20.67 16.63 5.82
N ARG A 137 19.84 15.77 6.43
CA ARG A 137 20.25 14.87 7.51
C ARG A 137 20.32 13.41 7.07
N PRO A 138 21.20 12.60 7.68
CA PRO A 138 21.41 11.21 7.28
C PRO A 138 20.31 10.24 7.76
N GLU A 139 19.46 10.63 8.74
CA GLU A 139 18.37 9.79 9.21
C GLU A 139 17.30 9.59 8.13
N ILE A 140 16.79 8.36 8.04
CA ILE A 140 15.87 7.94 6.98
C ILE A 140 14.46 7.84 7.55
N VAL A 141 13.52 8.49 6.86
CA VAL A 141 12.09 8.18 6.96
C VAL A 141 11.76 7.20 5.83
N LEU A 142 11.32 6.00 6.18
CA LEU A 142 10.87 5.00 5.22
C LEU A 142 9.35 5.09 5.06
N LEU A 143 8.91 5.32 3.83
CA LEU A 143 7.52 5.16 3.39
C LEU A 143 7.45 3.88 2.57
N ALA A 144 6.42 3.07 2.81
CA ALA A 144 6.33 1.74 2.23
C ALA A 144 4.94 1.46 1.67
N THR A 145 4.91 0.66 0.61
CA THR A 145 3.73 0.03 0.01
C THR A 145 4.12 -1.34 -0.50
N HIS A 146 3.16 -2.24 -0.65
CA HIS A 146 3.31 -3.39 -1.55
C HIS A 146 2.61 -3.08 -2.88
N TYR A 147 2.97 -3.78 -3.95
CA TYR A 147 2.39 -3.53 -5.29
C TYR A 147 1.96 -4.82 -6.01
N ASP A 148 2.33 -5.98 -5.46
CA ASP A 148 1.83 -7.28 -5.90
C ASP A 148 0.35 -7.44 -5.54
N THR A 149 -0.26 -8.52 -6.03
CA THR A 149 -1.66 -8.84 -5.74
C THR A 149 -1.78 -10.28 -5.28
N LYS A 150 -2.74 -10.52 -4.39
CA LYS A 150 -3.21 -11.86 -4.05
C LYS A 150 -3.44 -12.77 -5.26
N ARG A 151 -3.08 -14.05 -5.12
CA ARG A 151 -3.40 -15.13 -6.07
C ARG A 151 -4.88 -15.55 -5.98
N LEU A 152 -5.76 -14.68 -6.45
CA LEU A 152 -7.21 -14.91 -6.56
C LEU A 152 -7.69 -14.66 -8.00
N ALA A 153 -8.71 -15.40 -8.41
CA ALA A 153 -9.32 -15.22 -9.73
C ALA A 153 -9.88 -13.79 -9.86
N ASN A 154 -9.49 -13.08 -10.92
CA ASN A 154 -9.93 -11.73 -11.25
C ASN A 154 -9.63 -10.66 -10.17
N PHE A 155 -8.70 -10.92 -9.25
CA PHE A 155 -8.31 -9.94 -8.23
C PHE A 155 -7.27 -8.97 -8.78
N VAL A 156 -7.66 -7.71 -8.94
CA VAL A 156 -6.82 -6.65 -9.53
C VAL A 156 -6.10 -5.78 -8.49
N GLY A 157 -6.38 -5.98 -7.20
CA GLY A 157 -5.77 -5.22 -6.09
C GLY A 157 -5.85 -3.71 -6.30
N ALA A 158 -7.06 -3.16 -6.44
CA ALA A 158 -7.23 -1.71 -6.63
C ALA A 158 -6.93 -0.96 -5.33
N ASP A 159 -7.51 -1.43 -4.23
CA ASP A 159 -7.28 -0.87 -2.90
C ASP A 159 -6.08 -1.56 -2.22
N ASP A 160 -6.08 -2.90 -2.25
CA ASP A 160 -5.00 -3.75 -1.75
C ASP A 160 -3.79 -3.72 -2.72
N GLY A 161 -2.73 -3.05 -2.32
CA GLY A 161 -1.53 -2.76 -3.13
C GLY A 161 -1.65 -1.57 -4.08
N GLY A 162 -2.72 -1.48 -4.88
CA GLY A 162 -2.89 -0.45 -5.90
C GLY A 162 -2.97 0.99 -5.35
N SER A 163 -3.78 1.19 -4.29
CA SER A 163 -4.08 2.52 -3.74
C SER A 163 -2.84 3.18 -3.14
N SER A 164 -2.14 2.47 -2.26
CA SER A 164 -0.92 2.91 -1.61
C SER A 164 0.21 3.09 -2.61
N THR A 165 0.31 2.23 -3.64
CA THR A 165 1.27 2.43 -4.74
C THR A 165 0.99 3.74 -5.47
N GLY A 166 -0.26 4.07 -5.77
CA GLY A 166 -0.64 5.33 -6.39
C GLY A 166 -0.28 6.56 -5.54
N VAL A 167 -0.51 6.48 -4.22
CA VAL A 167 -0.10 7.52 -3.27
C VAL A 167 1.42 7.68 -3.25
N MET A 168 2.17 6.57 -3.20
CA MET A 168 3.63 6.61 -3.14
C MET A 168 4.26 7.16 -4.43
N LEU A 169 3.68 6.88 -5.60
CA LEU A 169 4.13 7.45 -6.87
C LEU A 169 3.90 8.97 -6.93
N GLU A 170 2.75 9.45 -6.47
CA GLU A 170 2.49 10.90 -6.41
C GLU A 170 3.37 11.60 -5.37
N LEU A 171 3.62 10.98 -4.21
CA LEU A 171 4.60 11.49 -3.25
C LEU A 171 6.00 11.54 -3.85
N ALA A 172 6.43 10.50 -4.57
CA ALA A 172 7.73 10.48 -5.25
C ALA A 172 7.85 11.64 -6.24
N ARG A 173 6.82 11.94 -7.03
CA ARG A 173 6.81 13.10 -7.92
C ARG A 173 7.05 14.42 -7.17
N VAL A 174 6.39 14.59 -6.03
CA VAL A 174 6.48 15.81 -5.23
C VAL A 174 7.86 15.94 -4.57
N LEU A 175 8.48 14.83 -4.19
CA LEU A 175 9.68 14.81 -3.34
C LEU A 175 11.00 14.67 -4.11
N CYS A 176 11.08 13.90 -5.20
CA CYS A 176 12.35 13.60 -5.88
C CYS A 176 13.05 14.84 -6.48
N GLY A 177 12.28 15.90 -6.81
CA GLY A 177 12.82 17.18 -7.26
C GLY A 177 13.19 18.16 -6.13
N LYS A 178 13.00 17.78 -4.86
CA LYS A 178 13.20 18.64 -3.69
C LYS A 178 14.30 18.10 -2.79
N ARG A 179 14.99 19.01 -2.11
CA ARG A 179 15.89 18.66 -1.00
C ARG A 179 15.23 19.06 0.31
N GLY A 180 14.64 18.09 0.98
CA GLY A 180 14.04 18.28 2.31
C GLY A 180 15.07 18.19 3.43
N ARG A 181 14.62 18.47 4.66
CA ARG A 181 15.44 18.30 5.86
C ARG A 181 15.83 16.83 6.09
N ASP A 182 14.87 15.94 5.92
CA ASP A 182 14.98 14.50 6.20
C ASP A 182 15.27 13.70 4.92
N THR A 183 16.09 12.65 5.02
CA THR A 183 16.26 11.70 3.92
C THR A 183 15.03 10.80 3.87
N VAL A 184 14.42 10.65 2.70
CA VAL A 184 13.19 9.87 2.52
C VAL A 184 13.47 8.71 1.58
N TRP A 185 13.10 7.51 1.99
CA TRP A 185 13.07 6.34 1.12
C TRP A 185 11.61 5.96 0.88
N ILE A 186 11.27 5.70 -0.37
CA ILE A 186 9.95 5.18 -0.75
C ILE A 186 10.16 3.78 -1.31
N ALA A 187 9.71 2.76 -0.58
CA ALA A 187 9.86 1.36 -0.93
C ALA A 187 8.55 0.77 -1.45
N PHE A 188 8.63 0.12 -2.59
CA PHE A 188 7.58 -0.68 -3.21
C PHE A 188 7.99 -2.15 -3.09
N PHE A 189 7.33 -2.87 -2.19
CA PHE A 189 7.62 -4.26 -1.88
C PHE A 189 6.84 -5.22 -2.77
N ASP A 190 7.51 -6.30 -3.17
CA ASP A 190 6.92 -7.46 -3.84
C ASP A 190 6.87 -8.64 -2.86
N GLY A 191 5.87 -9.50 -3.01
CA GLY A 191 5.72 -10.70 -2.18
C GLY A 191 5.16 -10.44 -0.79
N GLU A 192 4.37 -9.38 -0.62
CA GLU A 192 3.61 -9.17 0.61
C GLU A 192 2.44 -10.16 0.70
N GLU A 193 1.81 -10.43 -0.45
CA GLU A 193 0.57 -11.18 -0.51
C GLU A 193 0.77 -12.69 -0.37
N ALA A 194 -0.14 -13.33 0.37
CA ALA A 194 -0.10 -14.78 0.54
C ALA A 194 -0.29 -15.50 -0.82
N VAL A 195 0.51 -16.53 -1.07
CA VAL A 195 0.45 -17.29 -2.32
C VAL A 195 -0.59 -18.42 -2.31
N ASN A 196 -1.10 -18.80 -1.14
CA ASN A 196 -2.18 -19.77 -1.00
C ASN A 196 -3.46 -19.21 -1.62
N PRO A 197 -4.21 -19.96 -2.45
CA PRO A 197 -5.42 -19.44 -3.07
C PRO A 197 -6.53 -19.10 -2.06
N ASP A 198 -6.54 -19.74 -0.90
CA ASP A 198 -7.49 -19.43 0.19
C ASP A 198 -6.93 -18.33 1.11
N TRP A 199 -7.83 -17.54 1.71
CA TRP A 199 -7.53 -16.66 2.84
C TRP A 199 -7.42 -17.46 4.14
N LYS A 200 -6.39 -18.29 4.22
CA LYS A 200 -6.05 -19.05 5.42
C LYS A 200 -4.57 -18.88 5.68
N ASP A 201 -4.24 -18.61 6.93
CA ASP A 201 -2.85 -18.68 7.40
C ASP A 201 -2.31 -20.10 7.15
N PRO A 202 -1.01 -20.24 6.81
CA PRO A 202 -0.38 -21.53 6.60
C PRO A 202 -0.43 -22.44 7.84
#